data_AF-A0A258CUB3-F1
#
_entry.id   AF-A0A258CUB3-F1
#
_cell.length_a   1.000
_cell.length_b   1.000
_cell.length_c   1.000
_cell.angle_alpha   90.00
_cell.angle_beta   90.00
_cell.angle_gamma   90.00
#
_symmetry.space_group_name_H-M   'P 1'
#
loop_
_entity.id
_entity.type
_entity.pdbx_description
1 polymer ?
#
loop_
_entity_poly.entity_id
_entity_poly.type
_entity_poly.pdbx_seq_one_letter_code
_entity_poly.pdbx_strand_id
1 'polypeptide(L)'
;GFSNGALSLSASGGLGVAIADDATTPSNKIGKGFSHYFGLNDIVRTSGYSPYETGLTASDPHGFTSGEMTIRLTDVEGGRIRDIPFTPPVGGTMQNMLDALNSRASGVGLYGQFSMNGQGQISFTSNTNTPVAMSIVADSTERGAGGPSASQLFGIGPAERSTRGEKFSLNKAMDQNPKLLPFAKLDLTQAVGGSAALAIGDGRGALALANAGENTATFGVAGSAASVTMTVSRYAADFGGSIARKAATAESRKDAAAAVSSEVDSQRQSEEGVNLDEELINLTTYQQAFNASARLIQASKDMFDVLTGILG
;
A
#
# COMPACT_ATOMS: atom_id res chain seq x y z
N GLY A 1 -21.00 9.62 -29.94
CA GLY A 1 -20.09 8.66 -30.58
C GLY A 1 -19.26 7.97 -29.53
N PHE A 2 -18.90 6.71 -29.74
CA PHE A 2 -17.99 5.95 -28.88
C PHE A 2 -16.70 5.65 -29.65
N SER A 3 -15.56 6.08 -29.14
CA SER A 3 -14.25 5.87 -29.76
C SER A 3 -13.17 5.84 -28.68
N ASN A 4 -12.18 4.96 -28.82
CA ASN A 4 -11.06 4.80 -27.89
C ASN A 4 -11.50 4.66 -26.41
N GLY A 5 -12.60 3.94 -26.15
CA GLY A 5 -13.11 3.76 -24.79
C GLY A 5 -13.86 4.96 -24.20
N ALA A 6 -13.98 6.08 -24.94
CA ALA A 6 -14.68 7.28 -24.48
C ALA A 6 -16.03 7.44 -25.19
N LEU A 7 -17.07 7.68 -24.39
CA LEU A 7 -18.39 8.07 -24.88
C LEU A 7 -18.49 9.60 -24.95
N SER A 8 -18.78 10.12 -26.14
CA SER A 8 -19.08 11.53 -26.35
C SER A 8 -20.56 11.71 -26.71
N LEU A 9 -21.26 12.54 -25.94
CA LEU A 9 -22.64 12.93 -26.17
C LEU A 9 -22.68 14.44 -26.44
N SER A 10 -23.43 14.86 -27.45
CA SER A 10 -23.60 16.27 -27.80
C SER A 10 -25.06 16.52 -28.19
N ALA A 11 -25.64 17.60 -27.69
CA ALA A 11 -26.96 18.06 -28.09
C ALA A 11 -26.87 19.10 -29.22
N SER A 12 -27.93 19.24 -30.01
CA SER A 12 -28.02 20.21 -31.11
C SER A 12 -28.77 21.48 -30.68
N GLY A 13 -28.65 22.55 -31.48
CA GLY A 13 -29.50 23.75 -31.32
C GLY A 13 -29.26 24.57 -30.05
N GLY A 14 -28.07 24.52 -29.45
CA GLY A 14 -27.75 25.23 -28.20
C GLY A 14 -28.30 24.58 -26.93
N LEU A 15 -28.85 23.36 -27.05
CA LEU A 15 -29.32 22.57 -25.91
C LEU A 15 -28.15 21.88 -25.18
N GLY A 16 -28.36 21.53 -23.92
CA GLY A 16 -27.44 20.73 -23.12
C GLY A 16 -27.78 19.24 -23.12
N VAL A 17 -26.83 18.41 -22.68
CA VAL A 17 -27.05 16.98 -22.41
C VAL A 17 -27.23 16.81 -20.91
N ALA A 18 -28.32 16.16 -20.50
CA ALA A 18 -28.53 15.70 -19.14
C ALA A 18 -28.69 14.18 -19.14
N ILE A 19 -28.14 13.53 -18.13
CA ILE A 19 -28.15 12.06 -18.01
C ILE A 19 -28.73 11.73 -16.64
N ALA A 20 -29.74 10.87 -16.63
CA ALA A 20 -30.30 10.28 -15.42
C ALA A 20 -30.54 8.79 -15.68
N ASP A 21 -30.35 7.99 -14.64
CA ASP A 21 -30.77 6.60 -14.66
C ASP A 21 -32.30 6.52 -14.51
N ASP A 22 -32.90 5.49 -15.13
CA ASP A 22 -34.32 5.22 -14.96
C ASP A 22 -34.64 4.91 -13.49
N ALA A 23 -35.72 5.47 -12.96
CA ALA A 23 -36.07 5.34 -11.55
C ALA A 23 -36.47 3.92 -11.13
N THR A 24 -36.89 3.08 -12.10
CA THR A 24 -37.42 1.73 -11.86
C THR A 24 -36.50 0.63 -12.38
N THR A 25 -35.80 0.90 -13.47
CA THR A 25 -34.96 -0.03 -14.22
C THR A 25 -33.61 0.61 -14.56
N PRO A 26 -32.87 1.12 -13.54
CA PRO A 26 -31.59 1.74 -13.80
C PRO A 26 -30.63 0.72 -14.41
N SER A 27 -29.80 1.18 -15.35
CA SER A 27 -28.61 0.39 -15.71
C SER A 27 -27.79 0.22 -14.45
N ASN A 28 -27.53 -1.00 -14.00
CA ASN A 28 -26.83 -1.25 -12.76
C ASN A 28 -25.91 -2.47 -12.89
N LYS A 29 -24.61 -2.24 -12.73
CA LYS A 29 -23.63 -3.31 -12.55
C LYS A 29 -22.87 -3.05 -11.27
N ILE A 30 -23.22 -3.78 -10.21
CA ILE A 30 -22.60 -3.69 -8.87
C ILE A 30 -22.68 -2.26 -8.29
N GLY A 31 -23.86 -1.68 -8.33
CA GLY A 31 -24.10 -0.32 -7.84
C GLY A 31 -23.55 0.79 -8.75
N LYS A 32 -22.99 0.44 -9.92
CA LYS A 32 -22.49 1.41 -10.89
C LYS A 32 -23.49 1.56 -12.03
N GLY A 33 -23.99 2.79 -12.16
CA GLY A 33 -24.88 3.21 -13.24
C GLY A 33 -24.16 3.47 -14.56
N PHE A 34 -24.93 3.80 -15.59
CA PHE A 34 -24.39 4.15 -16.91
C PHE A 34 -23.42 5.32 -16.83
N SER A 35 -23.80 6.37 -16.09
CA SER A 35 -22.96 7.56 -15.88
C SER A 35 -21.65 7.24 -15.17
N HIS A 36 -21.67 6.31 -14.22
CA HIS A 36 -20.47 5.87 -13.50
C HIS A 36 -19.53 5.07 -14.40
N TYR A 37 -20.08 4.21 -15.27
CA TYR A 37 -19.25 3.41 -16.18
C TYR A 37 -18.48 4.27 -17.20
N PHE A 38 -19.11 5.33 -17.70
CA PHE A 38 -18.51 6.23 -18.70
C PHE A 38 -17.94 7.53 -18.11
N GLY A 39 -18.02 7.74 -16.79
CA GLY A 39 -17.52 8.93 -16.10
C GLY A 39 -18.16 10.26 -16.52
N LEU A 40 -19.45 10.23 -16.89
CA LEU A 40 -20.12 11.34 -17.61
C LEU A 40 -20.48 12.54 -16.72
N ASN A 41 -20.43 12.39 -15.39
CA ASN A 41 -20.75 13.44 -14.41
C ASN A 41 -19.83 13.41 -13.18
N ASP A 42 -18.63 12.86 -13.33
CA ASP A 42 -17.75 12.59 -12.21
C ASP A 42 -17.05 13.86 -11.72
N ILE A 43 -17.29 14.19 -10.45
CA ILE A 43 -16.50 15.18 -9.71
C ILE A 43 -15.10 14.60 -9.46
N VAL A 44 -15.03 13.35 -9.00
CA VAL A 44 -13.77 12.62 -8.77
C VAL A 44 -13.55 11.63 -9.91
N ARG A 45 -12.42 11.76 -10.61
CA ARG A 45 -12.02 10.90 -11.72
C ARG A 45 -10.89 9.97 -11.31
N THR A 46 -10.73 8.87 -12.04
CA THR A 46 -9.62 7.93 -11.89
C THR A 46 -8.83 7.82 -13.20
N SER A 47 -7.50 7.83 -13.14
CA SER A 47 -6.62 7.63 -14.30
C SER A 47 -6.31 6.15 -14.59
N GLY A 48 -6.82 5.23 -13.76
CA GLY A 48 -6.68 3.78 -13.97
C GLY A 48 -7.72 2.98 -13.21
N TYR A 49 -7.50 1.66 -13.15
CA TYR A 49 -8.39 0.74 -12.44
C TYR A 49 -8.26 0.91 -10.93
N SER A 50 -9.39 1.21 -10.29
CA SER A 50 -9.46 1.43 -8.84
C SER A 50 -10.55 0.59 -8.17
N PRO A 51 -11.79 0.48 -8.68
CA PRO A 51 -12.68 -0.56 -8.18
C PRO A 51 -12.36 -1.89 -8.88
N TYR A 52 -12.07 -2.92 -8.09
CA TYR A 52 -11.74 -4.27 -8.60
C TYR A 52 -12.99 -5.17 -8.67
N GLU A 53 -14.15 -4.64 -8.31
CA GLU A 53 -15.46 -5.21 -8.57
C GLU A 53 -15.77 -5.07 -10.07
N THR A 54 -15.21 -5.99 -10.86
CA THR A 54 -15.33 -6.00 -12.33
C THR A 54 -16.74 -6.35 -12.80
N GLY A 55 -17.49 -7.08 -11.97
CA GLY A 55 -18.77 -7.69 -12.32
C GLY A 55 -18.67 -8.71 -13.42
N LEU A 56 -17.47 -9.27 -13.61
CA LEU A 56 -17.30 -10.51 -14.34
C LEU A 56 -17.72 -11.67 -13.45
N THR A 57 -18.35 -12.66 -14.05
CA THR A 57 -18.74 -13.93 -13.44
C THR A 57 -17.79 -15.04 -13.90
N ALA A 58 -17.82 -16.19 -13.23
CA ALA A 58 -17.00 -17.35 -13.58
C ALA A 58 -17.25 -17.84 -15.03
N SER A 59 -18.45 -17.63 -15.57
CA SER A 59 -18.82 -17.99 -16.94
C SER A 59 -18.43 -16.96 -18.00
N ASP A 60 -18.10 -15.72 -17.60
CA ASP A 60 -17.76 -14.68 -18.56
C ASP A 60 -16.41 -14.98 -19.23
N PRO A 61 -16.22 -14.60 -20.51
CA PRO A 61 -14.93 -14.68 -21.16
C PRO A 61 -13.88 -13.84 -20.42
N HIS A 62 -12.74 -14.45 -20.08
CA HIS A 62 -11.69 -13.70 -19.39
C HIS A 62 -11.06 -12.64 -20.31
N GLY A 63 -10.96 -12.92 -21.62
CA GLY A 63 -10.57 -11.95 -22.64
C GLY A 63 -9.10 -11.57 -22.67
N PHE A 64 -8.25 -12.23 -21.86
CA PHE A 64 -6.80 -12.08 -21.93
C PHE A 64 -6.26 -12.92 -23.08
N THR A 65 -5.74 -12.26 -24.12
CA THR A 65 -5.39 -12.92 -25.39
C THR A 65 -3.89 -13.07 -25.60
N SER A 66 -3.07 -12.40 -24.78
CA SER A 66 -1.61 -12.44 -24.88
C SER A 66 -0.95 -12.07 -23.55
N GLY A 67 0.38 -12.26 -23.49
CA GLY A 67 1.23 -11.86 -22.38
C GLY A 67 1.34 -12.89 -21.26
N GLU A 68 2.20 -12.59 -20.30
CA GLU A 68 2.51 -13.43 -19.15
C GLU A 68 2.55 -12.59 -17.87
N MET A 69 2.15 -13.20 -16.76
CA MET A 69 2.25 -12.67 -15.40
C MET A 69 3.18 -13.55 -14.56
N THR A 70 4.12 -12.94 -13.84
CA THR A 70 4.98 -13.64 -12.89
C THR A 70 4.51 -13.39 -11.47
N ILE A 71 4.02 -14.44 -10.82
CA ILE A 71 3.53 -14.43 -9.44
C ILE A 71 4.67 -14.83 -8.51
N ARG A 72 5.03 -13.97 -7.56
CA ARG A 72 6.00 -14.29 -6.51
C ARG A 72 5.31 -14.66 -5.21
N LEU A 73 5.70 -15.82 -4.69
CA LEU A 73 5.30 -16.31 -3.39
C LEU A 73 6.44 -16.09 -2.39
N THR A 74 6.11 -15.52 -1.24
CA THR A 74 7.04 -15.29 -0.14
C THR A 74 6.52 -15.88 1.16
N ASP A 75 7.43 -16.17 2.08
CA ASP A 75 7.06 -16.44 3.47
C ASP A 75 6.63 -15.14 4.19
N VAL A 76 6.35 -15.27 5.49
CA VAL A 76 5.93 -14.17 6.36
C VAL A 76 7.04 -13.14 6.66
N GLU A 77 8.29 -13.49 6.43
CA GLU A 77 9.47 -12.62 6.61
C GLU A 77 9.87 -11.93 5.30
N GLY A 78 9.19 -12.24 4.20
CA GLY A 78 9.48 -11.73 2.85
C GLY A 78 10.54 -12.54 2.10
N GLY A 79 10.99 -13.67 2.67
CA GLY A 79 11.86 -14.63 1.99
C GLY A 79 11.16 -15.21 0.77
N ARG A 80 11.85 -15.22 -0.37
CA ARG A 80 11.29 -15.75 -1.62
C ARG A 80 11.17 -17.27 -1.54
N ILE A 81 9.94 -17.77 -1.69
CA ILE A 81 9.66 -19.20 -1.83
C ILE A 81 9.81 -19.60 -3.29
N ARG A 82 9.08 -18.93 -4.19
CA ARG A 82 9.04 -19.29 -5.62
C ARG A 82 8.48 -18.17 -6.49
N ASP A 83 8.96 -18.10 -7.72
CA ASP A 83 8.32 -17.34 -8.80
C ASP A 83 7.59 -18.32 -9.73
N ILE A 84 6.32 -18.03 -10.03
CA ILE A 84 5.43 -18.88 -10.82
C ILE A 84 5.04 -18.08 -12.07
N PRO A 85 5.50 -18.48 -13.26
CA PRO A 85 5.03 -17.92 -14.51
C PRO A 85 3.58 -18.36 -14.76
N PHE A 86 2.76 -17.42 -15.21
CA PHE A 86 1.36 -17.66 -15.57
C PHE A 86 1.06 -17.05 -16.93
N THR A 87 0.68 -17.90 -17.87
CA THR A 87 0.12 -17.51 -19.16
C THR A 87 -1.39 -17.78 -19.13
N PRO A 88 -2.25 -16.78 -19.37
CA PRO A 88 -3.67 -17.00 -19.50
C PRO A 88 -3.98 -18.08 -20.55
N PRO A 89 -4.90 -19.02 -20.28
CA PRO A 89 -5.37 -19.94 -21.31
C PRO A 89 -5.87 -19.20 -22.55
N VAL A 90 -5.66 -19.76 -23.74
CA VAL A 90 -6.13 -19.14 -24.98
C VAL A 90 -7.65 -19.27 -25.05
N GLY A 91 -8.34 -18.14 -24.84
CA GLY A 91 -9.79 -18.12 -24.73
C GLY A 91 -10.32 -18.90 -23.52
N GLY A 92 -11.64 -19.01 -23.44
CA GLY A 92 -12.33 -19.61 -22.31
C GLY A 92 -12.86 -18.57 -21.32
N THR A 93 -13.29 -19.06 -20.16
CA THR A 93 -14.00 -18.28 -19.15
C THR A 93 -13.09 -17.85 -18.00
N MET A 94 -13.58 -16.96 -17.13
CA MET A 94 -12.93 -16.64 -15.86
C MET A 94 -12.68 -17.90 -15.01
N GLN A 95 -13.57 -18.90 -15.06
CA GLN A 95 -13.36 -20.17 -14.37
C GLN A 95 -12.12 -20.91 -14.91
N ASN A 96 -11.95 -20.98 -16.23
CA ASN A 96 -10.76 -21.61 -16.81
C ASN A 96 -9.46 -20.91 -16.39
N MET A 97 -9.49 -19.57 -16.29
CA MET A 97 -8.37 -18.79 -15.77
C MET A 97 -8.08 -19.10 -14.29
N LEU A 98 -9.13 -19.18 -13.45
CA LEU A 98 -8.99 -19.54 -12.04
C LEU A 98 -8.45 -20.97 -11.85
N ASP A 99 -8.92 -21.92 -12.65
CA ASP A 99 -8.45 -23.30 -12.62
C ASP A 99 -6.96 -23.39 -13.00
N ALA A 100 -6.53 -22.64 -14.01
CA ALA A 100 -5.13 -22.55 -14.42
C ALA A 100 -4.25 -21.90 -13.34
N LEU A 101 -4.70 -20.78 -12.74
CA LEU A 101 -4.03 -20.15 -11.62
C LEU A 101 -3.91 -21.10 -10.42
N ASN A 102 -4.94 -21.90 -10.15
CA ASN A 102 -5.01 -22.82 -9.02
C ASN A 102 -4.43 -24.21 -9.29
N SER A 103 -3.88 -24.44 -10.50
CA SER A 103 -3.23 -25.70 -10.85
C SER A 103 -2.15 -26.05 -9.83
N ARG A 104 -2.12 -27.29 -9.36
CA ARG A 104 -1.04 -27.80 -8.49
C ARG A 104 0.25 -28.09 -9.27
N ALA A 105 0.16 -28.25 -10.59
CA ALA A 105 1.31 -28.58 -11.44
C ALA A 105 2.06 -27.33 -11.92
N SER A 106 1.32 -26.28 -12.26
CA SER A 106 1.84 -25.09 -12.92
C SER A 106 1.42 -23.76 -12.29
N GLY A 107 0.48 -23.76 -11.35
CA GLY A 107 -0.05 -22.58 -10.69
C GLY A 107 0.29 -22.53 -9.20
N VAL A 108 -0.50 -21.77 -8.44
CA VAL A 108 -0.29 -21.54 -7.00
C VAL A 108 -0.88 -22.64 -6.11
N GLY A 109 -1.52 -23.68 -6.66
CA GLY A 109 -2.38 -24.62 -5.93
C GLY A 109 -1.71 -25.39 -4.78
N LEU A 110 -0.37 -25.45 -4.74
CA LEU A 110 0.39 -26.04 -3.64
C LEU A 110 0.54 -25.12 -2.42
N TYR A 111 0.32 -23.81 -2.59
CA TYR A 111 0.60 -22.77 -1.60
C TYR A 111 -0.65 -21.97 -1.22
N GLY A 112 -1.61 -21.88 -2.13
CA GLY A 112 -2.86 -21.19 -1.88
C GLY A 112 -3.84 -21.34 -3.02
N GLN A 113 -4.89 -20.52 -2.97
CA GLN A 113 -5.98 -20.55 -3.92
C GLN A 113 -6.42 -19.12 -4.25
N PHE A 114 -6.55 -18.85 -5.54
CA PHE A 114 -7.32 -17.73 -6.07
C PHE A 114 -8.81 -18.06 -6.08
N SER A 115 -9.61 -17.13 -5.59
CA SER A 115 -11.07 -17.18 -5.65
C SER A 115 -11.62 -15.91 -6.28
N MET A 116 -12.80 -16.02 -6.90
CA MET A 116 -13.57 -14.89 -7.39
C MET A 116 -14.90 -14.81 -6.64
N ASN A 117 -15.26 -13.63 -6.16
CA ASN A 117 -16.56 -13.42 -5.51
C ASN A 117 -17.66 -13.03 -6.52
N GLY A 118 -18.90 -12.92 -6.05
CA GLY A 118 -20.05 -12.54 -6.89
C GLY A 118 -19.98 -11.13 -7.51
N GLN A 119 -19.03 -10.30 -7.09
CA GLN A 119 -18.77 -8.97 -7.66
C GLN A 119 -17.60 -8.98 -8.67
N GLY A 120 -17.02 -10.14 -8.96
CA GLY A 120 -15.90 -10.28 -9.89
C GLY A 120 -14.56 -9.81 -9.34
N GLN A 121 -14.43 -9.66 -8.02
CA GLN A 121 -13.13 -9.42 -7.38
C GLN A 121 -12.38 -10.74 -7.24
N ILE A 122 -11.07 -10.71 -7.51
CA ILE A 122 -10.18 -11.85 -7.29
C ILE A 122 -9.37 -11.64 -5.99
N SER A 123 -9.26 -12.69 -5.19
CA SER A 123 -8.45 -12.74 -3.97
C SER A 123 -7.61 -14.00 -3.91
N PHE A 124 -6.43 -13.93 -3.28
CA PHE A 124 -5.59 -15.08 -2.98
C PHE A 124 -5.63 -15.39 -1.48
N THR A 125 -5.80 -16.68 -1.15
CA THR A 125 -5.75 -17.17 0.24
C THR A 125 -4.77 -18.33 0.33
N SER A 126 -3.84 -18.25 1.29
CA SER A 126 -2.90 -19.33 1.59
C SER A 126 -3.64 -20.58 2.08
N ASN A 127 -3.20 -21.78 1.69
CA ASN A 127 -3.78 -23.05 2.13
C ASN A 127 -2.79 -23.91 2.96
N THR A 128 -1.68 -23.31 3.38
CA THR A 128 -0.59 -23.89 4.14
C THR A 128 -0.63 -23.49 5.62
N ASN A 129 -0.06 -24.33 6.49
CA ASN A 129 0.05 -24.04 7.93
C ASN A 129 0.91 -22.81 8.23
N THR A 130 1.97 -22.60 7.45
CA THR A 130 2.76 -21.37 7.46
C THR A 130 2.21 -20.46 6.36
N PRO A 131 1.66 -19.27 6.67
CA PRO A 131 1.07 -18.40 5.68
C PRO A 131 2.05 -18.00 4.58
N VAL A 132 1.60 -18.08 3.34
CA VAL A 132 2.31 -17.60 2.15
C VAL A 132 1.69 -16.30 1.69
N ALA A 133 2.53 -15.31 1.42
CA ALA A 133 2.11 -14.06 0.78
C ALA A 133 2.35 -14.13 -0.72
N MET A 134 1.54 -13.39 -1.49
CA MET A 134 1.61 -13.33 -2.95
C MET A 134 1.79 -11.89 -3.42
N SER A 135 2.67 -11.71 -4.39
CA SER A 135 2.88 -10.45 -5.11
C SER A 135 3.05 -10.71 -6.61
N ILE A 136 2.91 -9.65 -7.41
CA ILE A 136 3.16 -9.69 -8.85
C ILE A 136 4.49 -9.00 -9.12
N VAL A 137 5.42 -9.71 -9.77
CA VAL A 137 6.75 -9.18 -10.13
C VAL A 137 6.69 -8.47 -11.48
N ALA A 138 5.98 -9.07 -12.42
CA ALA A 138 5.76 -8.56 -13.76
C ALA A 138 4.40 -9.03 -14.26
N ASP A 139 3.72 -8.19 -15.03
CA ASP A 139 2.50 -8.57 -15.73
C ASP A 139 2.43 -7.83 -17.06
N SER A 140 2.46 -8.61 -18.13
CA SER A 140 2.36 -8.18 -19.53
C SER A 140 1.08 -8.69 -20.18
N THR A 141 0.17 -9.28 -19.41
CA THR A 141 -1.09 -9.77 -19.94
C THR A 141 -1.90 -8.61 -20.50
N GLU A 142 -2.68 -8.88 -21.55
CA GLU A 142 -3.54 -7.86 -22.16
C GLU A 142 -4.95 -8.40 -22.36
N ARG A 143 -5.94 -7.71 -21.80
CA ARG A 143 -7.37 -8.00 -22.05
C ARG A 143 -7.83 -7.41 -23.38
N GLY A 144 -7.44 -8.07 -24.48
CA GLY A 144 -7.53 -7.52 -25.83
C GLY A 144 -6.39 -6.53 -26.11
N ALA A 145 -6.16 -6.20 -27.38
CA ALA A 145 -5.01 -5.38 -27.78
C ALA A 145 -4.99 -4.01 -27.08
N GLY A 146 -3.93 -3.73 -26.30
CA GLY A 146 -3.78 -2.49 -25.54
C GLY A 146 -4.75 -2.34 -24.36
N GLY A 147 -5.45 -3.42 -23.97
CA GLY A 147 -6.29 -3.47 -22.79
C GLY A 147 -5.48 -3.59 -21.49
N PRO A 148 -6.14 -3.57 -20.32
CA PRO A 148 -5.46 -3.73 -19.04
C PRO A 148 -4.85 -5.11 -18.86
N SER A 149 -3.83 -5.18 -18.02
CA SER A 149 -3.33 -6.44 -17.50
C SER A 149 -4.24 -7.04 -16.44
N ALA A 150 -4.09 -8.35 -16.18
CA ALA A 150 -4.87 -9.06 -15.19
C ALA A 150 -4.67 -8.48 -13.78
N SER A 151 -3.43 -8.17 -13.42
CA SER A 151 -3.11 -7.51 -12.16
C SER A 151 -3.75 -6.14 -12.04
N GLN A 152 -3.72 -5.32 -13.09
CA GLN A 152 -4.36 -3.99 -13.09
C GLN A 152 -5.89 -4.09 -12.96
N LEU A 153 -6.53 -4.96 -13.76
CA LEU A 153 -7.99 -5.07 -13.80
C LEU A 153 -8.58 -5.59 -12.48
N PHE A 154 -7.93 -6.61 -11.88
CA PHE A 154 -8.43 -7.27 -10.67
C PHE A 154 -7.75 -6.81 -9.38
N GLY A 155 -6.75 -5.93 -9.47
CA GLY A 155 -5.96 -5.48 -8.33
C GLY A 155 -5.21 -6.62 -7.67
N ILE A 156 -4.53 -7.46 -8.47
CA ILE A 156 -3.80 -8.63 -7.97
C ILE A 156 -2.44 -8.17 -7.44
N GLY A 157 -2.18 -8.50 -6.18
CA GLY A 157 -0.95 -8.16 -5.48
C GLY A 157 -0.99 -6.79 -4.77
N PRO A 158 -0.04 -6.56 -3.85
CA PRO A 158 -0.06 -5.38 -2.99
C PRO A 158 0.22 -4.08 -3.73
N ALA A 159 1.03 -4.10 -4.81
CA ALA A 159 1.41 -2.88 -5.55
C ALA A 159 0.21 -2.17 -6.22
N GLU A 160 -0.68 -2.93 -6.85
CA GLU A 160 -1.89 -2.35 -7.46
C GLU A 160 -2.83 -1.77 -6.39
N ARG A 161 -2.95 -2.46 -5.25
CA ARG A 161 -3.85 -2.05 -4.18
C ARG A 161 -3.32 -0.87 -3.37
N SER A 162 -2.01 -0.74 -3.18
CA SER A 162 -1.40 0.36 -2.42
C SER A 162 -1.42 1.67 -3.19
N THR A 163 -1.15 1.64 -4.49
CA THR A 163 -1.10 2.83 -5.36
C THR A 163 -2.48 3.28 -5.84
N ARG A 164 -3.53 2.49 -5.62
CA ARG A 164 -4.90 2.79 -6.04
C ARG A 164 -5.37 4.18 -5.61
N GLY A 165 -5.05 4.61 -4.39
CA GLY A 165 -5.48 5.92 -3.87
C GLY A 165 -4.94 7.10 -4.69
N GLU A 166 -3.74 6.95 -5.26
CA GLU A 166 -3.07 7.99 -6.05
C GLU A 166 -3.70 8.18 -7.43
N LYS A 167 -4.51 7.22 -7.89
CA LYS A 167 -5.18 7.26 -9.20
C LYS A 167 -6.38 8.20 -9.19
N PHE A 168 -6.90 8.60 -8.02
CA PHE A 168 -8.05 9.50 -7.89
C PHE A 168 -7.63 10.97 -7.96
N SER A 169 -8.38 11.77 -8.71
CA SER A 169 -8.17 13.21 -8.84
C SER A 169 -9.49 13.96 -8.99
N LEU A 170 -9.52 15.22 -8.59
CA LEU A 170 -10.66 16.09 -8.89
C LEU A 170 -10.68 16.36 -10.40
N ASN A 171 -11.88 16.49 -10.96
CA ASN A 171 -12.04 16.96 -12.33
C ASN A 171 -11.38 18.34 -12.49
N LYS A 172 -10.31 18.40 -13.29
CA LYS A 172 -9.49 19.59 -13.48
C LYS A 172 -10.27 20.85 -13.84
N ALA A 173 -11.36 20.74 -14.61
CA ALA A 173 -12.19 21.89 -14.96
C ALA A 173 -12.93 22.45 -13.73
N MET A 174 -13.41 21.57 -12.85
CA MET A 174 -14.10 21.95 -11.60
C MET A 174 -13.12 22.46 -10.55
N ASP A 175 -11.92 21.89 -10.49
CA ASP A 175 -10.82 22.38 -9.64
C ASP A 175 -10.41 23.82 -10.00
N GLN A 176 -10.25 24.10 -11.30
CA GLN A 176 -9.91 25.42 -11.81
C GLN A 176 -11.08 26.42 -11.73
N ASN A 177 -12.32 25.94 -11.79
CA ASN A 177 -13.52 26.77 -11.71
C ASN A 177 -14.63 26.06 -10.92
N PRO A 178 -14.72 26.32 -9.60
CA PRO A 178 -15.73 25.71 -8.74
C PRO A 178 -17.18 26.01 -9.14
N LYS A 179 -17.43 27.05 -9.98
CA LYS A 179 -18.77 27.33 -10.52
C LYS A 179 -19.27 26.24 -11.48
N LEU A 180 -18.39 25.34 -11.94
CA LEU A 180 -18.75 24.21 -12.79
C LEU A 180 -19.21 22.98 -11.99
N LEU A 181 -19.27 23.05 -10.66
CA LEU A 181 -19.80 21.96 -9.85
C LEU A 181 -21.31 21.76 -10.10
N PRO A 182 -21.76 20.51 -10.36
CA PRO A 182 -23.16 20.24 -10.63
C PRO A 182 -23.96 20.20 -9.32
N PHE A 183 -24.75 21.25 -9.05
CA PHE A 183 -25.63 21.30 -7.87
C PHE A 183 -27.07 20.90 -8.16
N ALA A 184 -27.55 21.08 -9.39
CA ALA A 184 -28.89 20.68 -9.78
C ALA A 184 -28.97 19.17 -10.07
N LYS A 185 -30.08 18.53 -9.70
CA LYS A 185 -30.40 17.16 -10.12
C LYS A 185 -31.51 17.19 -11.16
N LEU A 186 -31.36 16.41 -12.23
CA LEU A 186 -32.38 16.30 -13.27
C LEU A 186 -33.68 15.74 -12.68
N ASP A 187 -34.78 16.44 -12.90
CA ASP A 187 -36.10 16.05 -12.46
C ASP A 187 -37.10 16.11 -13.63
N LEU A 188 -37.33 14.95 -14.25
CA LEU A 188 -38.21 14.84 -15.41
C LEU A 188 -39.69 15.02 -15.05
N THR A 189 -40.07 14.92 -13.77
CA THR A 189 -41.46 15.13 -13.34
C THR A 189 -41.85 16.61 -13.43
N GLN A 190 -40.90 17.52 -13.23
CA GLN A 190 -41.10 18.96 -13.36
C GLN A 190 -41.30 19.39 -14.81
N ALA A 191 -40.67 18.69 -15.77
CA ALA A 191 -40.82 18.94 -17.20
C ALA A 191 -42.26 18.66 -17.68
N VAL A 192 -42.90 17.62 -17.14
CA VAL A 192 -44.31 17.29 -17.43
C VAL A 192 -45.25 18.39 -16.94
N GLY A 193 -44.87 19.11 -15.88
CA GLY A 193 -45.58 20.27 -15.33
C GLY A 193 -45.25 21.62 -15.99
N GLY A 194 -44.48 21.64 -17.09
CA GLY A 194 -44.10 22.88 -17.79
C GLY A 194 -43.01 23.71 -17.08
N SER A 195 -42.40 23.18 -16.01
CA SER A 195 -41.29 23.79 -15.29
C SER A 195 -39.94 23.27 -15.80
N ALA A 196 -38.86 24.02 -15.54
CA ALA A 196 -37.52 23.58 -15.93
C ALA A 196 -37.10 22.31 -15.17
N ALA A 197 -36.72 21.26 -15.90
CA ALA A 197 -36.24 19.98 -15.33
C ALA A 197 -34.91 20.13 -14.55
N LEU A 198 -34.19 21.21 -14.80
CA LEU A 198 -32.99 21.65 -14.08
C LEU A 198 -33.19 23.12 -13.72
N ALA A 199 -33.48 23.37 -12.45
CA ALA A 199 -33.74 24.73 -11.96
C ALA A 199 -32.45 25.43 -11.53
N ILE A 200 -32.36 26.73 -11.83
CA ILE A 200 -31.33 27.60 -11.27
C ILE A 200 -31.56 27.69 -9.76
N GLY A 201 -30.52 27.44 -8.96
CA GLY A 201 -30.61 27.43 -7.49
C GLY A 201 -31.04 26.08 -6.88
N ASP A 202 -31.20 25.02 -7.68
CA ASP A 202 -31.38 23.67 -7.13
C ASP A 202 -30.11 23.23 -6.39
N GLY A 203 -30.23 23.07 -5.07
CA GLY A 203 -29.14 22.67 -4.18
C GLY A 203 -29.10 21.16 -3.85
N ARG A 204 -29.95 20.33 -4.45
CA ARG A 204 -30.04 18.89 -4.10
C ARG A 204 -28.73 18.13 -4.33
N GLY A 205 -27.95 18.49 -5.34
CA GLY A 205 -26.63 17.96 -5.60
C GLY A 205 -25.59 18.42 -4.58
N ALA A 206 -25.62 19.70 -4.19
CA ALA A 206 -24.76 20.22 -3.13
C ALA A 206 -25.04 19.53 -1.78
N LEU A 207 -26.31 19.32 -1.43
CA LEU A 207 -26.71 18.56 -0.25
C LEU A 207 -26.25 17.10 -0.32
N ALA A 208 -26.38 16.46 -1.49
CA ALA A 208 -25.89 15.09 -1.69
C ALA A 208 -24.37 14.99 -1.54
N LEU A 209 -23.62 15.99 -2.01
CA LEU A 209 -22.17 16.06 -1.81
C LEU A 209 -21.81 16.29 -0.34
N ALA A 210 -22.52 17.19 0.36
CA ALA A 210 -22.31 17.43 1.79
C ALA A 210 -22.55 16.17 2.63
N ASN A 211 -23.54 15.37 2.25
CA ASN A 211 -23.86 14.10 2.90
C ASN A 211 -23.03 12.92 2.39
N ALA A 212 -22.11 13.12 1.42
CA ALA A 212 -21.39 12.01 0.80
C ALA A 212 -20.51 11.24 1.80
N GLY A 213 -19.99 11.93 2.83
CA GLY A 213 -19.22 11.33 3.92
C GLY A 213 -20.04 10.38 4.80
N GLU A 214 -21.35 10.58 4.89
CA GLU A 214 -22.26 9.76 5.69
C GLU A 214 -22.75 8.50 4.95
N ASN A 215 -22.38 8.35 3.68
CA ASN A 215 -22.67 7.12 2.96
C ASN A 215 -21.89 5.95 3.56
N THR A 216 -22.61 4.89 3.90
CA THR A 216 -22.01 3.65 4.36
C THR A 216 -21.35 2.92 3.20
N ALA A 217 -20.08 2.54 3.38
CA ALA A 217 -19.34 1.72 2.45
C ALA A 217 -18.66 0.55 3.19
N THR A 218 -18.39 -0.52 2.45
CA THR A 218 -17.56 -1.63 2.93
C THR A 218 -16.11 -1.37 2.55
N PHE A 219 -15.25 -1.25 3.54
CA PHE A 219 -13.82 -1.13 3.39
C PHE A 219 -13.19 -2.51 3.59
N GLY A 220 -12.52 -3.01 2.56
CA GLY A 220 -11.82 -4.29 2.64
C GLY A 220 -10.63 -4.26 3.60
N VAL A 221 -10.02 -5.43 3.80
CA VAL A 221 -8.80 -5.58 4.62
C VAL A 221 -7.69 -4.68 4.07
N ALA A 222 -7.04 -3.90 4.95
CA ALA A 222 -5.96 -3.00 4.60
C ALA A 222 -4.86 -3.04 5.66
N GLY A 223 -3.71 -3.61 5.32
CA GLY A 223 -2.64 -3.86 6.29
C GLY A 223 -3.15 -4.71 7.47
N SER A 224 -3.07 -4.15 8.68
CA SER A 224 -3.56 -4.79 9.91
C SER A 224 -5.05 -4.56 10.20
N ALA A 225 -5.76 -3.77 9.38
CA ALA A 225 -7.18 -3.47 9.58
C ALA A 225 -8.06 -4.55 8.95
N ALA A 226 -9.00 -5.08 9.72
CA ALA A 226 -10.02 -6.00 9.23
C ALA A 226 -11.01 -5.29 8.29
N SER A 227 -11.76 -6.08 7.52
CA SER A 227 -12.87 -5.55 6.73
C SER A 227 -13.92 -4.94 7.64
N VAL A 228 -14.41 -3.75 7.31
CA VAL A 228 -15.40 -3.02 8.11
C VAL A 228 -16.43 -2.33 7.23
N THR A 229 -17.66 -2.23 7.72
CA THR A 229 -18.74 -1.47 7.06
C THR A 229 -19.11 -0.28 7.95
N MET A 230 -18.88 0.92 7.46
CA MET A 230 -19.13 2.17 8.18
C MET A 230 -19.24 3.35 7.21
N THR A 231 -19.56 4.55 7.72
CA THR A 231 -19.56 5.76 6.91
C THR A 231 -18.14 6.13 6.47
N VAL A 232 -18.01 6.81 5.33
CA VAL A 232 -16.72 7.28 4.83
C VAL A 232 -16.05 8.23 5.84
N SER A 233 -16.82 9.14 6.44
CA SER A 233 -16.35 10.05 7.49
C SER A 233 -15.75 9.30 8.68
N ARG A 234 -16.44 8.26 9.16
CA ARG A 234 -15.98 7.45 10.30
C ARG A 234 -14.73 6.67 9.95
N TYR A 235 -14.68 6.06 8.76
CA TYR A 235 -13.49 5.32 8.33
C TYR A 235 -12.27 6.23 8.24
N ALA A 236 -12.42 7.44 7.68
CA ALA A 236 -11.33 8.41 7.62
C ALA A 236 -10.82 8.81 9.01
N ALA A 237 -11.72 9.03 9.96
CA ALA A 237 -11.37 9.35 11.35
C ALA A 237 -10.64 8.18 12.05
N ASP A 238 -11.18 6.96 11.93
CA ASP A 238 -10.57 5.75 12.53
C ASP A 238 -9.19 5.46 11.91
N PHE A 239 -9.07 5.61 10.59
CA PHE A 239 -7.82 5.43 9.86
C PHE A 239 -6.78 6.47 10.29
N GLY A 240 -7.14 7.76 10.30
CA GLY A 240 -6.26 8.84 10.78
C GLY A 240 -5.82 8.63 12.23
N GLY A 241 -6.75 8.25 13.11
CA GLY A 241 -6.44 7.90 14.50
C GLY A 241 -5.50 6.70 14.62
N SER A 242 -5.64 5.69 13.75
CA SER A 242 -4.74 4.54 13.73
C SER A 242 -3.32 4.90 13.31
N ILE A 243 -3.17 5.79 12.32
CA ILE A 243 -1.86 6.31 11.89
C ILE A 243 -1.23 7.10 13.03
N ALA A 244 -1.98 7.99 13.67
CA ALA A 244 -1.48 8.79 14.79
C ALA A 244 -0.97 7.91 15.94
N ARG A 245 -1.71 6.85 16.32
CA ARG A 245 -1.27 5.89 17.35
C ARG A 245 -0.01 5.13 16.96
N LYS A 246 0.11 4.73 15.69
CA LYS A 246 1.32 4.05 15.17
C LYS A 246 2.52 5.00 15.18
N ALA A 247 2.33 6.25 14.77
CA ALA A 247 3.36 7.27 14.81
C ALA A 247 3.83 7.55 16.26
N ALA A 248 2.90 7.74 17.20
CA ALA A 248 3.22 7.96 18.61
C ALA A 248 3.98 6.76 19.23
N THR A 249 3.60 5.52 18.90
CA THR A 249 4.34 4.33 19.34
C THR A 249 5.75 4.29 18.75
N ALA A 250 5.91 4.63 17.47
CA ALA A 250 7.20 4.64 16.81
C ALA A 250 8.12 5.74 17.37
N GLU A 251 7.58 6.92 17.68
CA GLU A 251 8.29 8.02 18.33
C GLU A 251 8.77 7.62 19.72
N SER A 252 7.89 7.07 20.56
CA SER A 252 8.27 6.57 21.89
C SER A 252 9.36 5.48 21.82
N ARG A 253 9.31 4.59 20.83
CA ARG A 253 10.37 3.58 20.61
C ARG A 253 11.69 4.21 20.18
N LYS A 254 11.65 5.23 19.32
CA LYS A 254 12.83 5.98 18.90
C LYS A 254 13.48 6.66 20.11
N ASP A 255 12.69 7.30 20.97
CA ASP A 255 13.19 7.99 22.17
C ASP A 255 13.80 7.01 23.16
N ALA A 256 13.16 5.86 23.40
CA ALA A 256 13.71 4.80 24.23
C ALA A 256 15.02 4.26 23.66
N ALA A 257 15.10 4.02 22.35
CA ALA A 257 16.32 3.57 21.70
C ALA A 257 17.45 4.60 21.78
N ALA A 258 17.13 5.90 21.66
CA ALA A 258 18.09 6.98 21.83
C ALA A 258 18.63 7.06 23.27
N ALA A 259 17.76 6.90 24.27
CA ALA A 259 18.17 6.87 25.67
C ALA A 259 19.10 5.68 25.96
N VAL A 260 18.76 4.48 25.46
CA VAL A 260 19.62 3.29 25.60
C VAL A 260 20.96 3.49 24.89
N SER A 261 20.98 4.08 23.69
CA SER A 261 22.23 4.39 22.99
C SER A 261 23.11 5.33 23.80
N SER A 262 22.54 6.41 24.34
CA SER A 262 23.28 7.39 25.16
C SER A 262 23.85 6.77 26.45
N GLU A 263 23.10 5.87 27.08
CA GLU A 263 23.55 5.14 28.28
C GLU A 263 24.72 4.21 27.94
N VAL A 264 24.60 3.43 26.86
CA VAL A 264 25.68 2.55 26.39
C VAL A 264 26.93 3.35 26.01
N ASP A 265 26.78 4.50 25.34
CA ASP A 265 27.91 5.37 25.02
C ASP A 265 28.58 5.94 26.27
N SER A 266 27.82 6.27 27.31
CA SER A 266 28.34 6.76 28.59
C SER A 266 29.09 5.65 29.35
N GLN A 267 28.55 4.44 29.38
CA GLN A 267 29.22 3.28 29.98
C GLN A 267 30.52 2.95 29.24
N ARG A 268 30.50 2.96 27.91
CA ARG A 268 31.72 2.78 27.10
C ARG A 268 32.77 3.83 27.42
N GLN A 269 32.41 5.10 27.53
CA GLN A 269 33.35 6.16 27.92
C GLN A 269 33.86 6.00 29.36
N SER A 270 33.07 5.42 30.26
CA SER A 270 33.51 5.15 31.64
C SER A 270 34.50 3.99 31.73
N GLU A 271 34.33 2.95 30.89
CA GLU A 271 35.22 1.79 30.84
C GLU A 271 36.48 2.05 30.00
N GLU A 272 36.33 2.77 28.87
CA GLU A 272 37.45 3.22 28.02
C GLU A 272 38.16 4.46 28.63
N GLY A 273 37.52 5.12 29.60
CA GLY A 273 38.03 6.28 30.30
C GLY A 273 39.13 5.90 31.27
N VAL A 274 40.38 6.10 30.86
CA VAL A 274 41.52 5.91 31.76
C VAL A 274 41.53 7.04 32.79
N ASN A 275 41.51 6.68 34.07
CA ASN A 275 41.67 7.66 35.14
C ASN A 275 43.13 8.11 35.19
N LEU A 276 43.43 9.25 34.56
CA LEU A 276 44.80 9.80 34.44
C LEU A 276 45.49 9.95 35.80
N ASP A 277 44.75 10.22 36.88
CA ASP A 277 45.31 10.30 38.23
C ASP A 277 45.75 8.92 38.76
N GLU A 278 44.96 7.88 38.47
CA GLU A 278 45.30 6.49 38.83
C GLU A 278 46.47 5.98 37.98
N GLU A 279 46.52 6.33 36.69
CA GLU A 279 47.65 6.03 35.82
C GLU A 279 48.92 6.80 36.24
N LEU A 280 48.80 8.05 36.72
CA LEU A 280 49.91 8.83 37.30
C LEU A 280 50.44 8.24 38.60
N ILE A 281 49.56 7.77 39.49
CA ILE A 281 49.95 7.10 40.74
C ILE A 281 50.66 5.79 40.42
N ASN A 282 50.12 4.99 39.48
CA ASN A 282 50.74 3.74 39.04
C ASN A 282 52.10 4.00 38.39
N LEU A 283 52.19 5.00 37.51
CA LEU A 283 53.43 5.41 36.85
C LEU A 283 54.48 5.91 37.85
N THR A 284 54.07 6.68 38.86
CA THR A 284 54.96 7.13 39.95
C THR A 284 55.44 5.95 40.80
N THR A 285 54.55 5.01 41.10
CA THR A 285 54.87 3.78 41.84
C THR A 285 55.85 2.91 41.06
N TYR A 286 55.63 2.71 39.75
CA TYR A 286 56.57 2.00 38.88
C TYR A 286 57.92 2.69 38.78
N GLN A 287 57.96 4.02 38.70
CA GLN A 287 59.22 4.78 38.73
C GLN A 287 59.96 4.63 40.07
N GLN A 288 59.26 4.67 41.20
CA GLN A 288 59.86 4.44 42.51
C GLN A 288 60.38 3.00 42.65
N ALA A 289 59.61 2.02 42.22
CA ALA A 289 60.01 0.61 42.20
C ALA A 289 61.21 0.36 41.28
N PHE A 290 61.27 1.01 40.11
CA PHE A 290 62.39 0.93 39.18
C PHE A 290 63.66 1.56 39.80
N ASN A 291 63.55 2.75 40.39
CA ASN A 291 64.67 3.39 41.08
C ASN A 291 65.16 2.56 42.29
N ALA A 292 64.25 1.94 43.04
CA ALA A 292 64.61 1.03 44.12
C ALA A 292 65.33 -0.22 43.60
N SER A 293 64.82 -0.82 42.52
CA SER A 293 65.44 -1.97 41.86
C SER A 293 66.82 -1.64 41.28
N ALA A 294 66.99 -0.46 40.69
CA ALA A 294 68.29 0.02 40.20
C ALA A 294 69.31 0.19 41.33
N ARG A 295 68.88 0.72 42.49
CA ARG A 295 69.74 0.80 43.70
C ARG A 295 70.10 -0.58 44.25
N LEU A 296 69.18 -1.55 44.23
CA LEU A 296 69.45 -2.93 44.61
C LEU A 296 70.44 -3.61 43.67
N ILE A 297 70.34 -3.36 42.36
CA ILE A 297 71.29 -3.86 41.37
C ILE A 297 72.66 -3.22 41.58
N GLN A 298 72.73 -1.91 41.84
CA GLN A 298 73.99 -1.22 42.14
C GLN A 298 74.63 -1.77 43.41
N ALA A 299 73.86 -1.94 44.49
CA ALA A 299 74.36 -2.53 45.73
C ALA A 299 74.84 -3.98 45.53
N SER A 300 74.13 -4.76 44.71
CA SER A 300 74.55 -6.11 44.33
C SER A 300 75.85 -6.10 43.52
N LYS A 301 75.99 -5.17 42.57
CA LYS A 301 77.22 -4.98 41.78
C LYS A 301 78.40 -4.59 42.68
N ASP A 302 78.21 -3.62 43.57
CA ASP A 302 79.26 -3.18 44.49
C ASP A 302 79.68 -4.34 45.43
N MET A 303 78.73 -5.18 45.86
CA MET A 303 79.03 -6.42 46.61
C MET A 303 79.86 -7.42 45.77
N PHE A 304 79.53 -7.61 44.49
CA PHE A 304 80.31 -8.46 43.59
C PHE A 304 81.72 -7.90 43.31
N ASP A 305 81.84 -6.58 43.14
CA ASP A 305 83.13 -5.92 42.93
C ASP A 305 84.03 -6.02 44.18
N VAL A 306 83.46 -5.91 45.40
CA VAL A 306 84.20 -6.17 46.65
C VAL A 306 84.65 -7.63 46.75
N LEU A 307 83.79 -8.59 46.43
CA LEU A 307 84.14 -10.02 46.47
C LEU A 307 85.25 -10.37 45.47
N THR A 308 85.22 -9.78 44.27
CA THR A 308 86.23 -10.04 43.24
C THR A 308 87.54 -9.29 43.50
N GLY A 309 87.49 -8.08 44.08
CA GLY A 309 88.67 -7.33 44.48
C GLY A 309 89.45 -7.91 45.68
N ILE A 310 88.85 -8.83 46.44
CA ILE A 310 89.53 -9.59 47.52
C ILE A 310 90.26 -10.83 46.96
N LEU A 311 89.94 -11.27 45.75
CA LEU A 311 90.46 -12.50 45.11
C LEU A 311 91.57 -12.24 44.06
N GLY A 312 91.98 -10.98 43.86
CA GLY A 312 93.16 -10.59 43.06
C GLY A 312 94.23 -9.94 43.93
#